data_AF-A0A123T9M4-F1
#
_entry.id   AF-A0A123T9M4-F1
#
_cell.length_a   1.000
_cell.length_b   1.000
_cell.length_c   1.000
_cell.angle_alpha   90.00
_cell.angle_beta   90.00
_cell.angle_gamma   90.00
#
_symmetry.space_group_name_H-M   'P 1'
#
loop_
_entity.id
_entity.type
_entity.pdbx_description
1 polymer ?
#
loop_
_entity_poly.entity_id
_entity_poly.type
_entity_poly.pdbx_seq_one_letter_code
_entity_poly.pdbx_strand_id
1 'polypeptide(L)'
;MFLIGGKKWTEDELDFLRLAVEDKESSIQDVAEFLERTPVAVKIKVYRLMRGTSKGGLIWRHWSTEEKEKLRQLYPTVAMESLCEIFKRDKTSIICQASRLGVRKNNCIFRNEAEIRKLANQGLTYREIAERIGDTTKNLRDYTYRYGIKVRHEPRSKDHPWIKDREIMDAQNKRWRKEHLEETDERR
;
A
#
# COMPACT_ATOMS: atom_id res chain seq x y z
N MET A 1 -56.85 -16.75 0.63
CA MET A 1 -56.38 -15.40 0.28
C MET A 1 -55.48 -14.93 1.42
N PHE A 2 -54.15 -15.14 1.32
CA PHE A 2 -53.22 -14.79 2.41
C PHE A 2 -52.82 -13.32 2.27
N LEU A 3 -53.07 -12.53 3.32
CA LEU A 3 -52.75 -11.11 3.41
C LEU A 3 -51.23 -10.90 3.35
N ILE A 4 -50.73 -10.27 2.28
CA ILE A 4 -49.34 -9.87 2.13
C ILE A 4 -49.15 -8.53 2.88
N GLY A 5 -49.07 -8.61 4.20
CA GLY A 5 -48.60 -7.53 5.06
C GLY A 5 -47.27 -7.92 5.67
N GLY A 6 -46.14 -7.49 5.09
CA GLY A 6 -44.81 -7.84 5.61
C GLY A 6 -44.61 -7.35 7.05
N LYS A 7 -44.05 -8.20 7.92
CA LYS A 7 -43.70 -7.89 9.33
C LYS A 7 -43.00 -6.53 9.44
N LYS A 8 -43.62 -5.57 10.12
CA LYS A 8 -43.03 -4.24 10.40
C LYS A 8 -41.73 -4.41 11.19
N TRP A 9 -40.78 -3.50 10.99
CA TRP A 9 -39.52 -3.48 11.75
C TRP A 9 -39.77 -2.83 13.12
N THR A 10 -39.38 -3.50 14.20
CA THR A 10 -39.43 -2.92 15.56
C THR A 10 -38.18 -2.09 15.85
N GLU A 11 -38.23 -1.19 16.84
CA GLU A 11 -37.04 -0.39 17.21
C GLU A 11 -35.89 -1.29 17.69
N ASP A 12 -36.18 -2.34 18.47
CA ASP A 12 -35.18 -3.32 18.92
C ASP A 12 -34.48 -4.00 17.73
N GLU A 13 -35.22 -4.36 16.68
CA GLU A 13 -34.61 -4.92 15.47
C GLU A 13 -33.72 -3.88 14.76
N LEU A 14 -34.08 -2.59 14.79
CA LEU A 14 -33.24 -1.52 14.21
C LEU A 14 -31.96 -1.29 15.01
N ASP A 15 -32.05 -1.29 16.33
CA ASP A 15 -30.90 -1.14 17.22
C ASP A 15 -29.95 -2.31 17.10
N PHE A 16 -30.48 -3.53 17.00
CA PHE A 16 -29.67 -4.71 16.71
C PHE A 16 -28.93 -4.58 15.37
N LEU A 17 -29.61 -4.11 14.30
CA LEU A 17 -28.96 -3.89 13.01
C LEU A 17 -27.84 -2.83 13.08
N ARG A 18 -28.01 -1.78 13.89
CA ARG A 18 -26.97 -0.75 14.10
C ARG A 18 -25.76 -1.35 14.82
N LEU A 19 -26.00 -2.15 15.85
CA LEU A 19 -24.94 -2.83 16.61
C LEU A 19 -24.18 -3.83 15.72
N ALA A 20 -24.90 -4.64 14.96
CA ALA A 20 -24.33 -5.62 14.04
C ALA A 20 -23.50 -4.99 12.91
N VAL A 21 -23.81 -3.77 12.48
CA VAL A 21 -22.96 -3.05 11.51
C VAL A 21 -21.69 -2.50 12.18
N GLU A 22 -21.77 -2.09 13.45
CA GLU A 22 -20.65 -1.53 14.20
C GLU A 22 -19.60 -2.59 14.57
N ASP A 23 -20.02 -3.83 14.85
CA ASP A 23 -19.11 -4.93 15.20
C ASP A 23 -18.17 -5.32 14.05
N LYS A 24 -18.54 -5.03 12.79
CA LYS A 24 -17.80 -5.35 11.56
C LYS A 24 -17.48 -6.83 11.36
N GLU A 25 -18.15 -7.71 12.09
CA GLU A 25 -17.99 -9.17 12.09
C GLU A 25 -19.30 -9.91 11.81
N SER A 26 -20.46 -9.29 12.05
CA SER A 26 -21.76 -9.89 11.77
C SER A 26 -22.01 -10.07 10.27
N SER A 27 -22.47 -11.26 9.89
CA SER A 27 -22.93 -11.51 8.51
C SER A 27 -24.41 -11.23 8.34
N ILE A 28 -24.80 -10.98 7.09
CA ILE A 28 -26.21 -10.85 6.71
C ILE A 28 -26.98 -12.12 7.05
N GLN A 29 -26.35 -13.28 6.93
CA GLN A 29 -26.95 -14.59 7.20
C GLN A 29 -27.22 -14.77 8.69
N ASP A 30 -26.24 -14.51 9.55
CA ASP A 30 -26.42 -14.67 11.00
C ASP A 30 -27.48 -13.69 11.53
N VAL A 31 -27.44 -12.44 11.05
CA VAL A 31 -28.44 -11.42 11.40
C VAL A 31 -29.82 -11.80 10.90
N ALA A 32 -29.92 -12.39 9.70
CA ALA A 32 -31.18 -12.86 9.15
C ALA A 32 -31.77 -14.03 9.94
N GLU A 33 -30.92 -14.98 10.35
CA GLU A 33 -31.31 -16.10 11.20
C GLU A 33 -31.78 -15.62 12.58
N PHE A 34 -30.98 -14.77 13.24
CA PHE A 34 -31.31 -14.22 14.56
C PHE A 34 -32.62 -13.41 14.57
N LEU A 35 -32.88 -12.63 13.52
CA LEU A 35 -34.10 -11.81 13.40
C LEU A 35 -35.29 -12.57 12.80
N GLU A 36 -35.09 -13.85 12.42
CA GLU A 36 -36.07 -14.67 11.71
C GLU A 36 -36.61 -13.96 10.44
N ARG A 37 -35.70 -13.37 9.67
CA ARG A 37 -36.01 -12.62 8.43
C ARG A 37 -35.21 -13.16 7.27
N THR A 38 -35.60 -12.79 6.06
CA THR A 38 -34.83 -13.17 4.87
C THR A 38 -33.54 -12.34 4.77
N PRO A 39 -32.41 -12.93 4.31
CA PRO A 39 -31.17 -12.20 4.07
C PRO A 39 -31.35 -10.96 3.18
N VAL A 40 -32.26 -11.04 2.21
CA VAL A 40 -32.59 -9.92 1.31
C VAL A 40 -33.29 -8.79 2.07
N ALA A 41 -34.23 -9.10 2.97
CA ALA A 41 -34.91 -8.10 3.78
C ALA A 41 -33.91 -7.37 4.71
N VAL A 42 -33.03 -8.13 5.37
CA VAL A 42 -31.95 -7.57 6.20
C VAL A 42 -31.03 -6.66 5.37
N LYS A 43 -30.55 -7.14 4.22
CA LYS A 43 -29.69 -6.35 3.31
C LYS A 43 -30.34 -5.01 2.92
N ILE A 44 -31.59 -5.05 2.45
CA ILE A 44 -32.31 -3.84 2.05
C ILE A 44 -32.51 -2.91 3.24
N LYS A 45 -32.84 -3.46 4.41
CA LYS A 45 -33.07 -2.66 5.60
C LYS A 45 -31.79 -1.98 6.09
N VAL A 46 -30.69 -2.70 6.20
CA VAL A 46 -29.37 -2.16 6.55
C VAL A 46 -28.94 -1.07 5.56
N TYR A 47 -29.07 -1.32 4.26
CA TYR A 47 -28.75 -0.32 3.24
C TYR A 47 -29.54 0.99 3.44
N ARG A 48 -30.85 0.89 3.75
CA ARG A 48 -31.68 2.07 4.01
C ARG A 48 -31.34 2.75 5.33
N LEU A 49 -31.01 1.98 6.36
CA LEU A 49 -30.69 2.47 7.70
C LEU A 49 -29.34 3.20 7.73
N MET A 50 -28.36 2.71 6.97
CA MET A 50 -26.99 3.25 6.89
C MET A 50 -26.80 4.27 5.76
N ARG A 51 -27.85 4.57 4.98
CA ARG A 51 -27.76 5.50 3.85
C ARG A 51 -27.31 6.88 4.32
N GLY A 52 -26.22 7.39 3.74
CA GLY A 52 -25.64 8.67 4.12
C GLY A 52 -24.67 8.61 5.31
N THR A 53 -24.45 7.43 5.90
CA THR A 53 -23.42 7.20 6.90
C THR A 53 -22.15 6.64 6.25
N SER A 54 -21.01 6.82 6.91
CA SER A 54 -19.74 6.14 6.55
C SER A 54 -19.68 4.70 7.05
N LYS A 55 -20.68 4.28 7.85
CA LYS A 55 -20.79 2.91 8.37
C LYS A 55 -21.22 2.03 7.21
N GLY A 56 -20.40 1.02 6.89
CA GLY A 56 -20.60 0.13 5.75
C GLY A 56 -21.83 -0.77 5.91
N GLY A 57 -21.85 -1.89 5.18
CA GLY A 57 -22.85 -2.94 5.35
C GLY A 57 -22.36 -4.10 6.22
N LEU A 58 -23.27 -5.02 6.50
CA LEU A 58 -22.96 -6.33 7.08
C LEU A 58 -22.10 -7.18 6.14
N ILE A 59 -21.38 -8.15 6.69
CA ILE A 59 -20.56 -9.09 5.92
C ILE A 59 -21.45 -10.00 5.07
N TRP A 60 -21.11 -10.21 3.80
CA TRP A 60 -21.83 -11.15 2.94
C TRP A 60 -21.41 -12.62 3.17
N ARG A 61 -20.12 -12.86 3.43
CA ARG A 61 -19.54 -14.19 3.66
C ARG A 61 -18.39 -14.11 4.65
N HIS A 62 -18.47 -14.87 5.74
CA HIS A 62 -17.42 -14.96 6.75
C HIS A 62 -16.10 -15.45 6.21
N TRP A 63 -15.01 -14.90 6.75
CA TRP A 63 -13.67 -15.42 6.53
C TRP A 63 -13.40 -16.53 7.54
N SER A 64 -13.15 -17.75 7.06
CA SER A 64 -12.79 -18.86 7.95
C SER A 64 -11.39 -18.65 8.55
N THR A 65 -11.07 -19.37 9.62
CA THR A 65 -9.73 -19.27 10.24
C THR A 65 -8.63 -19.71 9.27
N GLU A 66 -8.91 -20.74 8.48
CA GLU A 66 -8.05 -21.27 7.42
C GLU A 66 -7.88 -20.25 6.29
N GLU A 67 -8.96 -19.57 5.87
CA GLU A 67 -8.88 -18.51 4.87
C GLU A 67 -8.04 -17.34 5.38
N LYS A 68 -8.20 -16.95 6.66
CA LYS A 68 -7.41 -15.87 7.29
C LYS A 68 -5.93 -16.22 7.35
N GLU A 69 -5.60 -17.45 7.73
CA GLU A 69 -4.21 -17.91 7.81
C GLU A 69 -3.57 -18.04 6.42
N LYS A 70 -4.31 -18.61 5.47
CA LYS A 70 -3.87 -18.66 4.07
C LYS A 70 -3.67 -17.26 3.49
N LEU A 71 -4.54 -16.30 3.84
CA LEU A 71 -4.39 -14.91 3.42
C LEU A 71 -3.14 -14.29 4.02
N ARG A 72 -2.84 -14.53 5.31
CA ARG A 72 -1.63 -14.04 5.96
C ARG A 72 -0.36 -14.51 5.25
N GLN A 73 -0.34 -15.76 4.79
CA GLN A 73 0.80 -16.35 4.08
C GLN A 73 0.94 -15.85 2.65
N LEU A 74 -0.17 -15.77 1.89
CA LEU A 74 -0.14 -15.49 0.46
C LEU A 74 -0.22 -14.00 0.13
N TYR A 75 -0.88 -13.19 0.97
CA TYR A 75 -1.11 -11.78 0.68
C TYR A 75 0.19 -10.99 0.44
N PRO A 76 1.29 -11.18 1.18
CA PRO A 76 2.50 -10.40 0.96
C PRO A 76 3.11 -10.60 -0.43
N THR A 77 2.99 -11.80 -1.01
CA THR A 77 3.79 -12.23 -2.16
C THR A 77 3.02 -12.49 -3.46
N VAL A 78 1.79 -12.96 -3.37
CA VAL A 78 1.00 -13.40 -4.54
C VAL A 78 0.36 -12.21 -5.26
N ALA A 79 0.18 -12.23 -6.59
CA ALA A 79 -0.52 -11.17 -7.31
C ALA A 79 -1.99 -11.05 -6.86
N MET A 80 -2.58 -9.85 -6.95
CA MET A 80 -3.95 -9.63 -6.48
C MET A 80 -4.97 -10.47 -7.28
N GLU A 81 -4.76 -10.60 -8.59
CA GLU A 81 -5.56 -11.38 -9.51
C GLU A 81 -5.60 -12.86 -9.08
N SER A 82 -4.43 -13.44 -8.80
CA SER A 82 -4.33 -14.82 -8.31
C SER A 82 -4.97 -14.98 -6.93
N LEU A 83 -4.88 -13.97 -6.04
CA LEU A 83 -5.59 -14.02 -4.76
C LEU A 83 -7.11 -14.05 -4.96
N CYS A 84 -7.65 -13.24 -5.86
CA CYS A 84 -9.08 -13.28 -6.20
C CYS A 84 -9.51 -14.68 -6.67
N GLU A 85 -8.69 -15.34 -7.49
CA GLU A 85 -8.95 -16.70 -7.97
C GLU A 85 -8.85 -17.76 -6.85
N ILE A 86 -7.89 -17.62 -5.94
CA ILE A 86 -7.66 -18.57 -4.84
C ILE A 86 -8.78 -18.47 -3.80
N PHE A 87 -9.16 -17.25 -3.41
CA PHE A 87 -10.18 -17.02 -2.37
C PHE A 87 -11.61 -16.97 -2.91
N LYS A 88 -11.77 -16.90 -4.25
CA LYS A 88 -13.06 -16.68 -4.92
C LYS A 88 -13.79 -15.46 -4.34
N ARG A 89 -13.04 -14.39 -4.11
CA ARG A 89 -13.50 -13.11 -3.52
C ARG A 89 -13.01 -11.93 -4.34
N ASP A 90 -13.74 -10.83 -4.26
CA ASP A 90 -13.36 -9.59 -4.91
C ASP A 90 -12.13 -8.94 -4.27
N LYS A 91 -11.47 -8.07 -5.04
CA LYS A 91 -10.26 -7.35 -4.63
C LYS A 91 -10.49 -6.57 -3.33
N THR A 92 -11.64 -5.89 -3.20
CA THR A 92 -11.95 -5.03 -2.05
C THR A 92 -12.09 -5.85 -0.77
N SER A 93 -12.80 -6.99 -0.82
CA SER A 93 -12.95 -7.91 0.31
C SER A 93 -11.60 -8.44 0.81
N ILE A 94 -10.71 -8.80 -0.11
CA ILE A 94 -9.35 -9.27 0.20
C ILE A 94 -8.50 -8.16 0.84
N ILE A 95 -8.54 -6.94 0.27
CA ILE A 95 -7.80 -5.78 0.80
C ILE A 95 -8.29 -5.42 2.21
N CYS A 96 -9.61 -5.32 2.40
CA CYS A 96 -10.21 -5.02 3.70
C CYS A 96 -9.82 -6.08 4.73
N GLN A 97 -9.87 -7.37 4.37
CA GLN A 97 -9.49 -8.42 5.30
C GLN A 97 -8.00 -8.41 5.62
N ALA A 98 -7.13 -8.23 4.62
CA ALA A 98 -5.69 -8.13 4.86
C ALA A 98 -5.35 -6.95 5.78
N SER A 99 -6.03 -5.81 5.59
CA SER A 99 -5.90 -4.65 6.48
C SER A 99 -6.34 -4.95 7.91
N ARG A 100 -7.44 -5.68 8.11
CA ARG A 100 -7.92 -6.12 9.44
C ARG A 100 -6.94 -7.09 10.11
N LEU A 101 -6.29 -7.96 9.33
CA LEU A 101 -5.25 -8.87 9.82
C LEU A 101 -3.89 -8.19 10.04
N GLY A 102 -3.75 -6.90 9.68
CA GLY A 102 -2.49 -6.15 9.77
C GLY A 102 -1.44 -6.58 8.74
N VAL A 103 -1.83 -7.31 7.69
CA VAL A 103 -0.92 -7.85 6.68
C VAL A 103 -0.80 -6.88 5.51
N ARG A 104 0.43 -6.64 5.06
CA ARG A 104 0.73 -5.71 3.95
C ARG A 104 1.30 -6.45 2.76
N LYS A 105 1.10 -5.90 1.57
CA LYS A 105 1.80 -6.34 0.35
C LYS A 105 3.28 -6.03 0.48
N ASN A 106 4.14 -6.94 0.02
CA ASN A 106 5.55 -6.62 -0.16
C ASN A 106 5.68 -5.74 -1.41
N ASN A 107 5.99 -4.47 -1.19
CA ASN A 107 6.20 -3.51 -2.29
C ASN A 107 7.37 -3.88 -3.22
N CYS A 108 8.30 -4.72 -2.74
CA CYS A 108 9.37 -5.28 -3.55
C CYS A 108 9.54 -6.76 -3.18
N ILE A 109 9.33 -7.65 -4.13
CA ILE A 109 9.64 -9.06 -3.99
C ILE A 109 10.73 -9.34 -5.01
N PHE A 110 11.98 -9.33 -4.57
CA PHE A 110 13.05 -9.85 -5.40
C PHE A 110 13.16 -11.34 -5.16
N ARG A 111 12.87 -12.12 -6.21
CA ARG A 111 13.02 -13.59 -6.20
C ARG A 111 14.48 -14.04 -6.27
N ASN A 112 15.41 -13.15 -6.60
CA ASN A 112 16.81 -13.46 -6.87
C ASN A 112 17.79 -12.69 -5.96
N GLU A 113 17.62 -12.79 -4.63
CA GLU A 113 18.50 -12.15 -3.66
C GLU A 113 19.99 -12.47 -3.90
N ALA A 114 20.29 -13.73 -4.23
CA ALA A 114 21.65 -14.18 -4.51
C ALA A 114 22.30 -13.41 -5.67
N GLU A 115 21.53 -13.14 -6.73
CA GLU A 115 22.02 -12.35 -7.86
C GLU A 115 22.22 -10.88 -7.46
N ILE A 116 21.31 -10.30 -6.67
CA ILE A 116 21.47 -8.93 -6.14
C ILE A 116 22.76 -8.82 -5.32
N ARG A 117 23.02 -9.76 -4.41
CA ARG A 117 24.25 -9.79 -3.59
C ARG A 117 25.50 -9.93 -4.45
N LYS A 118 25.47 -10.80 -5.45
CA LYS A 118 26.57 -10.99 -6.40
C LYS A 118 26.87 -9.71 -7.18
N LEU A 119 25.86 -9.06 -7.75
CA LEU A 119 26.02 -7.81 -8.51
C LEU A 119 26.47 -6.65 -7.61
N ALA A 120 25.95 -6.58 -6.38
CA ALA A 120 26.38 -5.60 -5.39
C ALA A 120 27.86 -5.77 -5.02
N ASN A 121 28.31 -7.01 -4.81
CA ASN A 121 29.72 -7.33 -4.52
C ASN A 121 30.65 -7.05 -5.72
N GLN A 122 30.13 -7.10 -6.95
CA GLN A 122 30.85 -6.67 -8.15
C GLN A 122 30.99 -5.13 -8.25
N GLY A 123 30.38 -4.37 -7.33
CA GLY A 123 30.49 -2.92 -7.28
C GLY A 123 29.58 -2.17 -8.26
N LEU A 124 28.55 -2.84 -8.79
CA LEU A 124 27.55 -2.22 -9.65
C LEU A 124 26.68 -1.24 -8.86
N THR A 125 26.18 -0.23 -9.57
CA THR A 125 25.28 0.80 -9.04
C THR A 125 23.83 0.32 -8.96
N TYR A 126 23.00 1.00 -8.17
CA TYR A 126 21.56 0.71 -8.09
C TYR A 126 20.88 0.63 -9.47
N ARG A 127 21.21 1.55 -10.38
CA ARG A 127 20.65 1.63 -11.72
C ARG A 127 21.07 0.45 -12.59
N GLU A 128 22.36 0.11 -12.61
CA GLU A 128 22.85 -1.04 -13.37
C GLU A 128 22.25 -2.36 -12.87
N ILE A 129 22.14 -2.52 -11.55
CA ILE A 129 21.51 -3.71 -10.95
C ILE A 129 20.01 -3.74 -11.30
N ALA A 130 19.30 -2.61 -11.18
CA ALA A 130 17.87 -2.50 -11.49
C ALA A 130 17.57 -2.80 -12.97
N GLU A 131 18.39 -2.28 -13.88
CA GLU A 131 18.30 -2.57 -15.32
C GLU A 131 18.53 -4.07 -15.60
N ARG A 132 19.50 -4.70 -14.92
CA ARG A 132 19.85 -6.12 -15.13
C ARG A 132 18.78 -7.08 -14.61
N ILE A 133 18.15 -6.74 -13.49
CA ILE A 133 17.08 -7.56 -12.89
C ILE A 133 15.71 -7.26 -13.50
N GLY A 134 15.58 -6.19 -14.31
CA GLY A 134 14.31 -5.77 -14.91
C GLY A 134 13.33 -5.17 -13.90
N ASP A 135 13.82 -4.44 -12.90
CA ASP A 135 12.99 -3.79 -11.87
C ASP A 135 13.38 -2.31 -11.72
N THR A 136 12.70 -1.60 -10.82
CA THR A 136 12.95 -0.20 -10.53
C THR A 136 14.03 -0.02 -9.48
N THR A 137 14.80 1.07 -9.60
CA THR A 137 15.81 1.47 -8.61
C THR A 137 15.21 1.70 -7.22
N LYS A 138 13.95 2.16 -7.15
CA LYS A 138 13.20 2.33 -5.90
C LYS A 138 12.99 1.00 -5.18
N ASN A 139 12.43 0.01 -5.87
CA ASN A 139 12.19 -1.31 -5.29
C ASN A 139 13.50 -1.92 -4.81
N LEU A 140 14.54 -1.84 -5.63
CA LEU A 140 15.87 -2.34 -5.26
C LEU A 140 16.41 -1.66 -4.00
N ARG A 141 16.27 -0.35 -3.88
CA ARG A 141 16.71 0.40 -2.68
C ARG A 141 15.94 0.01 -1.42
N ASP A 142 14.62 -0.11 -1.52
CA ASP A 142 13.78 -0.54 -0.39
C ASP A 142 14.11 -1.96 0.06
N TYR A 143 14.47 -2.83 -0.90
CA TYR A 143 14.90 -4.19 -0.64
C TYR A 143 16.27 -4.22 0.02
N THR A 144 17.29 -3.61 -0.59
CA THR A 144 18.67 -3.64 -0.08
C THR A 144 18.75 -3.00 1.31
N TYR A 145 17.98 -1.95 1.58
CA TYR A 145 17.84 -1.37 2.91
C TYR A 145 17.31 -2.38 3.94
N ARG A 146 16.20 -3.07 3.63
CA ARG A 146 15.59 -4.07 4.53
C ARG A 146 16.50 -5.25 4.83
N TYR A 147 17.29 -5.69 3.86
CA TYR A 147 18.15 -6.87 3.96
C TYR A 147 19.63 -6.53 4.22
N GLY A 148 19.94 -5.26 4.49
CA GLY A 148 21.29 -4.80 4.84
C GLY A 148 22.33 -4.99 3.73
N ILE A 149 21.92 -5.00 2.46
CA ILE A 149 22.81 -5.18 1.30
C ILE A 149 23.40 -3.82 0.93
N LYS A 150 24.72 -3.67 1.02
CA LYS A 150 25.40 -2.45 0.59
C LYS A 150 25.56 -2.46 -0.93
N VAL A 151 24.93 -1.49 -1.59
CA VAL A 151 25.03 -1.27 -3.04
C VAL A 151 25.65 0.09 -3.31
N ARG A 152 26.49 0.18 -4.35
CA ARG A 152 27.12 1.43 -4.75
C ARG A 152 26.06 2.41 -5.27
N HIS A 153 26.17 3.67 -4.86
CA HIS A 153 25.35 4.74 -5.45
C HIS A 153 25.95 5.23 -6.77
N GLU A 154 25.09 5.66 -7.68
CA GLU A 154 25.54 6.39 -8.87
C GLU A 154 26.30 7.66 -8.44
N PRO A 155 27.36 8.04 -9.16
CA PRO A 155 27.94 9.36 -8.97
C PRO A 155 26.87 10.43 -9.22
N ARG A 156 26.92 11.52 -8.44
CA ARG A 156 26.02 12.67 -8.69
C ARG A 156 26.19 13.15 -10.12
N SER A 157 25.08 13.52 -10.76
CA SER A 157 25.11 14.10 -12.12
C SER A 157 26.00 15.34 -12.13
N LYS A 158 26.93 15.41 -13.10
CA LYS A 158 27.80 16.58 -13.32
C LYS A 158 27.01 17.77 -13.89
N ASP A 159 25.86 17.51 -14.51
CA ASP A 159 25.04 18.53 -15.17
C ASP A 159 24.05 19.23 -14.24
N HIS A 160 24.13 18.99 -12.93
CA HIS A 160 23.21 19.63 -12.01
C HIS A 160 23.45 21.15 -11.96
N PRO A 161 22.42 22.02 -12.07
CA PRO A 161 22.54 23.48 -12.10
C PRO A 161 23.55 24.09 -11.11
N TRP A 162 23.50 23.71 -9.82
CA TRP A 162 24.43 24.24 -8.81
C TRP A 162 25.92 23.94 -9.08
N ILE A 163 26.26 22.90 -9.86
CA ILE A 163 27.66 22.58 -10.23
C ILE A 163 28.14 23.59 -11.28
N LYS A 164 27.28 23.94 -12.24
CA LYS A 164 27.57 24.97 -13.24
C LYS A 164 27.65 26.35 -12.58
N ASP A 165 26.78 26.63 -11.62
CA ASP A 165 26.82 27.86 -10.83
C ASP A 165 28.09 27.96 -9.98
N ARG A 166 28.63 26.84 -9.47
CA ARG A 166 29.92 26.83 -8.76
C ARG A 166 31.07 27.29 -9.67
N GLU A 167 31.12 26.84 -10.92
CA GLU A 167 32.15 27.30 -11.86
C GLU A 167 32.02 28.80 -12.16
N ILE A 168 30.78 29.30 -12.27
CA ILE A 168 30.49 30.73 -12.42
C ILE A 168 30.92 31.51 -11.16
N MET A 169 30.60 31.02 -9.97
CA MET A 169 30.99 31.61 -8.69
C MET A 169 32.50 31.62 -8.49
N ASP A 170 33.19 30.53 -8.84
CA ASP A 170 34.65 30.44 -8.78
C ASP A 170 35.30 31.42 -9.77
N ALA A 171 34.74 31.57 -10.97
CA ALA A 171 35.19 32.57 -11.95
C ALA A 171 34.94 34.02 -11.49
N GLN A 172 33.77 34.29 -10.89
CA GLN A 172 33.43 35.59 -10.30
C GLN A 172 34.37 35.94 -9.14
N ASN A 173 34.62 35.00 -8.23
CA ASN A 173 35.53 35.18 -7.11
C ASN A 173 36.98 35.39 -7.59
N LYS A 174 37.41 34.67 -8.63
CA LYS A 174 38.74 34.85 -9.23
C LYS A 174 38.89 36.24 -9.87
N ARG A 175 37.86 36.73 -10.58
CA ARG A 175 37.82 38.11 -11.10
C ARG A 175 37.85 39.14 -9.98
N TRP A 176 36.98 38.98 -8.99
CA TRP A 176 36.93 39.88 -7.83
C TRP A 176 38.28 39.95 -7.12
N ARG A 177 38.93 38.81 -6.88
CA ARG A 177 40.28 38.76 -6.29
C ARG A 177 41.32 39.46 -7.15
N LYS A 178 41.28 39.26 -8.47
CA LYS A 178 42.20 39.94 -9.39
C LYS A 178 42.04 41.46 -9.30
N GLU A 179 40.80 41.94 -9.35
CA GLU A 179 40.47 43.37 -9.31
C GLU A 179 40.75 44.02 -7.94
N HIS A 180 40.62 43.28 -6.83
CA HIS A 180 40.65 43.87 -5.49
C HIS A 180 41.89 43.52 -4.66
N LEU A 181 42.67 42.51 -5.03
CA LEU A 181 43.91 42.13 -4.33
C LEU A 181 45.19 42.44 -5.15
N GLU A 182 45.18 42.28 -6.48
CA GLU A 182 46.37 42.60 -7.30
C GLU A 182 46.57 44.14 -7.45
N GLU A 183 45.48 44.91 -7.48
CA GLU A 183 45.52 46.39 -7.58
C GLU A 183 46.00 47.10 -6.29
N THR A 184 46.12 46.35 -5.18
CA THR A 184 46.63 46.87 -3.91
C THR A 184 48.15 46.70 -3.74
N ASP A 185 48.78 45.89 -4.59
CA ASP A 185 50.23 45.65 -4.54
C ASP A 185 51.00 46.62 -5.46
N GLU A 186 50.36 47.20 -6.47
CA GLU A 186 50.96 48.21 -7.38
C GLU A 186 50.94 49.65 -6.84
N ARG A 187 50.34 49.87 -5.65
CA ARG A 187 50.23 51.18 -4.98
C ARG A 187 51.10 51.32 -3.71
N ARG A 188 52.12 50.46 -3.52
CA ARG A 188 53.13 50.58 -2.46
C ARG A 188 54.53 50.82 -3.01
#